data_AF-A0A3P7CY80-F1
#
_entry.id   AF-A0A3P7CY80-F1
#
_cell.length_a   1.000
_cell.length_b   1.000
_cell.length_c   1.000
_cell.angle_alpha   90.00
_cell.angle_beta   90.00
_cell.angle_gamma   90.00
#
_symmetry.space_group_name_H-M   'P 1'
#
loop_
_entity.id
_entity.type
_entity.pdbx_description
1 polymer ?
#
loop_
_entity_poly.entity_id
_entity_poly.type
_entity_poly.pdbx_seq_one_letter_code
_entity_poly.pdbx_strand_id
1 'polypeptide(L)'
;MDMWCLQPPFIFSDFRCDDFHVKCPLWQKGEQCTKNANYMRLMCAMSCGLCVDPAKQTTENPAACRDTYIYPNDCKEWAARGECQRNPFWMAHNCAESCGRCSQRTTT
;
A
#
# COMPACT_ATOMS: atom_id res chain seq x y z
N MET A 1 -31.03 -7.36 7.64
CA MET A 1 -29.77 -7.12 8.37
C MET A 1 -28.66 -7.64 7.46
N ASP A 2 -27.95 -6.86 6.65
CA ASP A 2 -27.85 -5.41 6.41
C ASP A 2 -27.64 -5.27 4.88
N MET A 3 -28.53 -4.76 4.02
CA MET A 3 -29.50 -3.66 4.00
C MET A 3 -28.94 -2.23 3.97
N TRP A 4 -27.75 -2.05 3.38
CA TRP A 4 -27.32 -0.81 2.73
C TRP A 4 -26.46 -1.24 1.54
N CYS A 5 -26.98 -1.29 0.31
CA CYS A 5 -26.77 -0.22 -0.67
C CYS A 5 -27.83 -0.32 -1.78
N LEU A 6 -28.99 0.31 -1.56
CA LEU A 6 -29.68 0.99 -2.65
C LEU A 6 -28.97 2.34 -2.82
N GLN A 7 -28.40 2.65 -4.00
CA GLN A 7 -28.55 3.92 -4.75
C GLN A 7 -27.78 3.90 -6.09
N PRO A 8 -28.42 4.13 -7.25
CA PRO A 8 -27.83 4.68 -8.47
C PRO A 8 -27.77 6.23 -8.38
N PRO A 9 -26.78 6.93 -8.99
CA PRO A 9 -26.53 6.90 -10.43
C PRO A 9 -25.05 6.66 -10.82
N PHE A 10 -24.87 5.74 -11.76
CA PHE A 10 -23.77 5.62 -12.73
C PHE A 10 -22.48 6.43 -12.48
N ILE A 11 -21.57 5.86 -11.69
CA ILE A 11 -20.14 5.88 -12.02
C ILE A 11 -19.68 4.43 -11.92
N PHE A 12 -19.30 3.83 -13.06
CA PHE A 12 -18.78 2.47 -13.15
C PHE A 12 -17.46 2.36 -12.35
N SER A 13 -17.54 2.08 -11.05
CA SER A 13 -16.38 1.78 -10.21
C SER A 13 -16.08 0.29 -10.08
N ASP A 14 -16.79 -0.58 -10.78
CA ASP A 14 -16.60 -2.03 -10.68
C ASP A 14 -15.95 -2.62 -11.93
N PHE A 15 -14.80 -2.09 -12.33
CA PHE A 15 -13.82 -2.99 -12.91
C PHE A 15 -13.27 -3.83 -11.75
N ARG A 16 -13.93 -4.95 -11.45
CA ARG A 16 -13.53 -5.84 -10.35
C ARG A 16 -12.04 -6.12 -10.46
N CYS A 17 -11.28 -5.67 -9.47
CA CYS A 17 -9.84 -5.83 -9.45
C CYS A 17 -9.48 -7.25 -9.03
N ASP A 18 -9.57 -8.19 -9.97
CA ASP A 18 -9.27 -9.59 -9.70
C ASP A 18 -8.77 -10.31 -10.96
N ASP A 19 -8.21 -11.49 -10.74
CA ASP A 19 -7.89 -12.45 -11.78
C ASP A 19 -8.99 -13.52 -11.85
N PHE A 20 -9.77 -13.49 -12.92
CA PHE A 20 -10.86 -14.43 -13.17
C PHE A 20 -10.39 -15.71 -13.88
N HIS A 21 -9.10 -15.82 -14.18
CA HIS A 21 -8.54 -17.00 -14.82
C HIS A 21 -7.31 -17.53 -14.08
N VAL A 22 -7.31 -18.83 -13.76
CA VAL A 22 -6.24 -19.48 -12.99
C VAL A 22 -4.84 -19.35 -13.63
N LYS A 23 -4.78 -19.17 -14.95
CA LYS A 23 -3.52 -19.00 -15.72
C LYS A 23 -3.03 -17.55 -15.81
N CYS A 24 -3.73 -16.57 -15.23
CA CYS A 24 -3.29 -15.17 -15.27
C CYS A 24 -1.82 -14.96 -14.82
N PRO A 25 -1.31 -15.62 -13.76
CA PRO A 25 0.10 -15.49 -13.38
C PRO A 25 1.09 -16.04 -14.42
N LEU A 26 0.70 -17.11 -15.12
CA LEU A 26 1.51 -17.70 -16.18
C LEU A 26 1.51 -16.82 -17.44
N TRP A 27 0.34 -16.26 -17.78
CA TRP A 27 0.17 -15.39 -18.93
C TRP A 27 0.81 -14.02 -18.74
N GLN A 28 0.80 -13.48 -17.52
CA GLN A 28 1.60 -12.31 -17.16
C GLN A 28 3.08 -12.55 -17.48
N LYS A 29 3.66 -13.67 -17.01
CA LYS A 29 5.06 -14.05 -17.31
C LYS A 29 5.31 -14.24 -18.81
N GLY A 30 4.28 -14.65 -19.55
CA GLY A 30 4.30 -14.78 -21.02
C GLY A 30 4.02 -13.47 -21.77
N GLU A 31 4.04 -12.31 -21.10
CA GLU A 31 3.82 -10.98 -21.66
C GLU A 31 2.44 -10.79 -22.32
N GLN A 32 1.45 -11.57 -21.91
CA GLN A 32 0.10 -11.50 -22.48
C GLN A 32 -0.58 -10.17 -22.18
N CYS A 33 -0.19 -9.48 -21.09
CA CYS A 33 -0.69 -8.14 -20.78
C CYS A 33 -0.45 -7.13 -21.91
N THR A 34 0.55 -7.37 -22.76
CA THR A 34 0.84 -6.59 -23.96
C THR A 34 0.31 -7.28 -25.22
N LYS A 35 0.59 -8.57 -25.40
CA LYS A 35 0.25 -9.32 -26.62
C LYS A 35 -1.25 -9.56 -26.81
N ASN A 36 -1.99 -9.69 -25.71
CA ASN A 36 -3.44 -9.91 -25.69
C ASN A 36 -4.11 -8.99 -24.66
N ALA A 37 -3.76 -7.69 -24.74
CA ALA A 37 -4.09 -6.70 -23.74
C ALA A 37 -5.59 -6.60 -23.43
N ASN A 38 -6.47 -6.76 -24.43
CA ASN A 38 -7.92 -6.67 -24.24
C ASN A 38 -8.45 -7.82 -23.37
N TYR A 39 -8.06 -9.06 -23.68
CA TYR A 39 -8.48 -10.22 -22.89
C TYR A 39 -7.88 -10.18 -21.49
N MET A 40 -6.59 -9.82 -21.40
CA MET A 40 -5.89 -9.75 -20.12
C MET A 40 -6.40 -8.61 -19.24
N ARG A 41 -6.81 -7.48 -19.82
CA ARG A 41 -7.53 -6.42 -19.08
C ARG A 41 -8.80 -6.99 -18.44
N LEU A 42 -9.61 -7.74 -19.19
CA LEU A 42 -10.89 -8.24 -18.70
C LEU A 42 -10.76 -9.39 -17.69
N MET A 43 -9.80 -10.29 -17.90
CA MET A 43 -9.71 -11.55 -17.15
C MET A 43 -8.59 -11.59 -16.12
N CYS A 44 -7.59 -10.72 -16.25
CA CYS A 44 -6.34 -10.80 -15.51
C CYS A 44 -5.88 -9.41 -15.04
N ALA A 45 -6.83 -8.59 -14.57
CA ALA A 45 -6.59 -7.19 -14.23
C ALA A 45 -5.53 -7.05 -13.11
N MET A 46 -5.57 -7.95 -12.13
CA MET A 46 -4.63 -7.97 -11.02
C MET A 46 -3.24 -8.44 -11.47
N SER A 47 -3.15 -9.57 -12.18
CA SER A 47 -1.89 -10.10 -12.74
C SER A 47 -1.21 -9.11 -13.69
N CYS A 48 -1.98 -8.31 -14.43
CA CYS A 48 -1.43 -7.28 -15.32
C CYS A 48 -1.12 -5.95 -14.65
N GLY A 49 -1.30 -5.83 -13.33
CA GLY A 49 -1.00 -4.61 -12.58
C GLY A 49 -1.87 -3.42 -12.99
N LEU A 50 -3.06 -3.68 -13.52
CA LEU A 50 -3.99 -2.65 -13.99
C LEU A 50 -4.82 -2.07 -12.84
N CYS A 51 -4.76 -2.72 -11.68
CA CYS A 51 -5.42 -2.32 -10.45
C CYS A 51 -4.67 -2.92 -9.25
N VAL A 52 -4.97 -2.41 -8.06
CA VAL A 52 -4.51 -2.96 -6.78
C VAL A 52 -5.73 -3.40 -5.98
N ASP A 53 -5.62 -4.54 -5.32
CA ASP A 53 -6.62 -4.97 -4.33
C ASP A 53 -6.41 -4.14 -3.07
N PRO A 54 -7.38 -3.32 -2.62
CA PRO A 54 -7.24 -2.54 -1.39
C PRO A 54 -7.18 -3.41 -0.13
N ALA A 55 -7.69 -4.64 -0.16
CA ALA A 55 -7.63 -5.61 0.94
C ALA A 55 -6.33 -6.44 0.92
N LYS A 56 -5.73 -6.67 -0.26
CA LYS A 56 -4.35 -7.17 -0.43
C LYS A 56 -3.37 -6.08 -0.80
N GLN A 57 -3.65 -4.85 -0.39
CA GLN A 57 -2.62 -3.87 -0.19
C GLN A 57 -1.86 -4.41 1.02
N THR A 58 -0.96 -5.37 0.78
CA THR A 58 0.26 -5.44 1.56
C THR A 58 0.74 -4.01 1.50
N THR A 59 0.49 -3.30 2.58
CA THR A 59 1.38 -2.30 3.09
C THR A 59 2.76 -2.72 2.61
N GLU A 60 3.29 -2.08 1.56
CA GLU A 60 4.72 -1.96 1.46
C GLU A 60 5.09 -1.38 2.80
N ASN A 61 5.50 -2.25 3.70
CA ASN A 61 5.32 -2.06 5.11
C ASN A 61 5.80 -0.65 5.50
N PRO A 62 4.93 0.35 5.74
CA PRO A 62 5.37 1.60 6.34
C PRO A 62 5.77 1.34 7.80
N ALA A 63 5.51 0.12 8.30
CA ALA A 63 5.97 -0.45 9.56
C ALA A 63 7.23 -1.33 9.41
N ALA A 64 8.02 -1.18 8.33
CA ALA A 64 9.46 -1.16 8.58
C ALA A 64 9.66 0.12 9.39
N CYS A 65 9.55 0.01 10.72
CA CYS A 65 9.83 1.13 11.57
C CYS A 65 11.31 1.46 11.40
N ARG A 66 11.54 2.43 10.53
CA ARG A 66 12.84 2.95 10.18
C ARG A 66 12.75 4.46 10.12
N ASP A 67 13.89 5.10 10.20
CA ASP A 67 13.98 6.50 9.84
C ASP A 67 13.79 6.63 8.32
N THR A 68 12.80 7.43 7.92
CA THR A 68 12.42 7.69 6.52
C THR A 68 12.94 9.04 6.03
N TYR A 69 13.50 9.86 6.93
CA TYR A 69 14.19 11.08 6.55
C TYR A 69 15.37 10.78 5.63
N ILE A 70 15.60 11.66 4.67
CA ILE A 70 16.64 11.51 3.65
C ILE A 70 18.07 11.41 4.22
N TYR A 71 18.28 11.89 5.46
CA TYR A 71 19.54 11.75 6.20
C TYR A 71 19.32 11.02 7.55
N PRO A 72 19.34 9.67 7.58
CA PRO A 72 19.02 8.90 8.78
C PRO A 72 19.94 9.15 9.99
N ASN A 73 21.16 9.62 9.77
CA ASN A 73 22.06 9.98 10.87
C ASN A 73 21.58 11.24 11.62
N ASP A 74 20.94 12.18 10.91
CA ASP A 74 20.37 13.38 11.54
C ASP A 74 19.24 13.00 12.51
N CYS A 75 18.45 11.97 12.19
CA CYS A 75 17.43 11.43 13.09
C CYS A 75 18.02 11.00 14.44
N LYS A 76 19.19 10.35 14.44
CA LYS A 76 19.88 9.93 15.67
C LYS A 76 20.36 11.14 16.47
N GLU A 77 20.95 12.13 15.81
CA GLU A 77 21.42 13.35 16.46
C GLU A 77 20.28 14.19 17.03
N TRP A 78 19.17 14.31 16.30
CA TRP A 78 17.98 15.02 16.76
C TRP A 78 17.29 14.29 17.91
N ALA A 79 17.20 12.96 17.85
CA ALA A 79 16.70 12.16 18.96
C ALA A 79 17.58 12.36 20.22
N ALA A 80 18.91 12.33 20.08
CA ALA A 80 19.84 12.61 21.18
C ALA A 80 19.71 14.04 21.75
N ARG A 81 19.29 15.01 20.92
CA ARG A 81 18.97 16.39 21.32
C ARG A 81 17.56 16.58 21.90
N GLY A 82 16.76 15.52 21.97
CA GLY A 82 15.41 15.57 22.56
C GLY A 82 14.31 16.04 21.59
N GLU A 83 14.53 15.97 20.28
CA GLU A 83 13.51 16.33 19.29
C GLU A 83 12.31 15.37 19.30
N CYS A 84 12.44 14.17 19.84
CA CYS A 84 11.31 13.24 20.02
C CYS A 84 10.21 13.81 20.94
N GLN A 85 10.58 14.75 21.83
CA GLN A 85 9.69 15.44 22.76
C GLN A 85 9.36 16.86 22.27
N ARG A 86 10.35 17.58 21.71
CA ARG A 86 10.18 18.96 21.23
C ARG A 86 9.41 19.02 19.91
N ASN A 87 9.60 18.04 19.03
CA ASN A 87 8.98 17.94 17.72
C ASN A 87 8.38 16.53 17.47
N PRO A 88 7.39 16.12 18.28
CA PRO A 88 6.94 14.74 18.35
C PRO A 88 6.23 14.24 17.08
N PHE A 89 5.58 15.13 16.33
CA PHE A 89 4.88 14.75 15.10
C PHE A 89 5.85 14.54 13.94
N TRP A 90 6.76 15.49 13.73
CA TRP A 90 7.74 15.41 12.66
C TRP A 90 8.67 14.22 12.87
N MET A 91 9.16 14.03 14.10
CA MET A 91 10.04 12.89 14.42
C MET A 91 9.30 11.55 14.31
N ALA A 92 8.02 11.45 14.64
CA ALA A 92 7.27 10.21 14.42
C ALA A 92 7.11 9.85 12.95
N HIS A 93 6.98 10.84 12.08
CA HIS A 93 6.80 10.61 10.65
C HIS A 93 8.11 10.29 9.94
N ASN A 94 9.19 10.96 10.33
CA ASN A 94 10.47 10.95 9.63
C ASN A 94 11.55 10.11 10.33
N CYS A 95 11.48 9.99 11.65
CA CYS A 95 12.52 9.44 12.51
C CYS A 95 11.94 8.45 13.55
N ALA A 96 11.00 7.62 13.12
CA ALA A 96 10.22 6.75 14.00
C ALA A 96 11.09 5.75 14.77
N GLU A 97 12.18 5.27 14.15
CA GLU A 97 13.12 4.32 14.74
C GLU A 97 14.01 5.01 15.76
N SER A 98 14.62 6.15 15.39
CA SER A 98 15.45 6.95 16.30
C SER A 98 14.68 7.42 17.55
N CYS A 99 13.37 7.61 17.46
CA CYS A 99 12.52 7.95 18.59
C CYS A 99 11.90 6.76 19.33
N GLY A 100 12.24 5.52 18.97
CA GLY A 100 11.72 4.32 19.64
C GLY A 100 10.21 4.14 19.49
N ARG A 101 9.58 4.70 18.46
CA ARG A 101 8.12 4.67 18.25
C ARG A 101 7.64 3.45 17.47
N CYS A 102 8.52 2.48 17.24
CA CYS A 102 8.24 1.27 16.48
C CYS A 102 7.17 0.37 17.12
N SER A 103 7.07 0.36 18.45
CA SER A 103 6.14 -0.52 19.18
C SER A 103 4.75 0.09 19.41
N GLN A 104 4.50 1.32 18.95
CA GLN A 104 3.27 2.07 19.24
C GLN A 104 2.29 2.12 18.05
N ARG A 105 2.53 1.36 16.97
CA ARG A 105 1.71 1.36 15.74
C ARG A 105 0.83 0.12 15.53
N THR A 106 0.59 -0.66 16.57
CA THR A 106 -0.40 -1.75 16.53
C THR A 106 -1.72 -1.22 17.11
N THR A 107 -2.51 -0.57 16.27
CA THR A 107 -3.91 -0.27 16.61
C THR A 107 -4.67 -1.59 16.65
N THR A 108 -5.19 -1.94 17.84
CA THR A 108 -6.13 -3.05 18.08
C THR A 108 -7.47 -2.78 17.42
#